data_AF-A0A831KNH7-F1
#
_entry.id   AF-A0A831KNH7-F1
#
_cell.length_a   1.000
_cell.length_b   1.000
_cell.length_c   1.000
_cell.angle_alpha   90.00
_cell.angle_beta   90.00
_cell.angle_gamma   90.00
#
_symmetry.space_group_name_H-M   'P 1'
#
loop_
_entity.id
_entity.type
_entity.pdbx_description
1 polymer ?
#
loop_
_entity_poly.entity_id
_entity_poly.type
_entity_poly.pdbx_seq_one_letter_code
_entity_poly.pdbx_strand_id
1 'polypeptide(L)'
;MTGRGSSGTRLFVLDTNVLMHDPTAIFRFQEHDLYLPMAVLEELDAAKKGLSEVARNVRQASRFLDDLLRDVDKRGIDRGIPLPAPSNGAAPQAPGGGRLFFQTRALPTLLPEGLPGNRPDNTILGTALALQKDHPERRVTLVSKDINLRIKAAVVGVHAEDYYEDRVLDDVGLLYSGTAALPADFWERHGREMESWQEEGRTFYRVRGPLVASWHCSQGLYMDGDRPFEALVREHDANSAVLELVYDYRSPRHTVWGIHARNREQNFALNLLMDPAIDFVTLLGAAGTGKTLLALATGLTQTLEDNRYREIIMTRVTVPVGGDIGFLPGTEEEKMTPWMGALMDNLEVLTKSDVAGDWGRAATNDLLRNRIKIRSVSF
;
A
#
# COMPACT_ATOMS: atom_id res chain seq x y z
N MET A 1 6.43 29.21 29.72
CA MET A 1 7.64 28.40 30.02
C MET A 1 7.18 27.07 30.58
N THR A 2 6.97 26.08 29.71
CA THR A 2 6.58 24.71 30.08
C THR A 2 7.82 23.84 30.07
N GLY A 3 8.13 23.25 31.22
CA GLY A 3 9.35 22.48 31.44
C GLY A 3 9.40 21.24 30.53
N ARG A 4 10.49 21.14 29.75
CA ARG A 4 10.92 19.89 29.13
C ARG A 4 11.36 18.94 30.25
N GLY A 5 10.47 18.03 30.65
CA GLY A 5 10.84 16.85 31.43
C GLY A 5 11.67 15.91 30.55
N SER A 6 12.75 15.36 31.11
CA SER A 6 13.67 14.41 30.49
C SER A 6 12.92 13.29 29.73
N SER A 7 13.12 13.19 28.42
CA SER A 7 12.42 12.24 27.53
C SER A 7 12.93 10.80 27.73
N GLY A 8 12.36 10.09 28.70
CA GLY A 8 12.48 8.63 28.79
C GLY A 8 11.62 7.94 27.73
N THR A 9 12.04 6.76 27.28
CA THR A 9 11.30 5.93 26.31
C THR A 9 9.94 5.53 26.88
N ARG A 10 8.84 5.90 26.21
CA ARG A 10 7.48 5.49 26.61
C ARG A 10 7.23 4.03 26.28
N LEU A 11 6.26 3.42 26.95
CA LEU A 11 5.76 2.08 26.66
C LEU A 11 4.28 2.18 26.26
N PHE A 12 3.98 1.89 25.00
CA PHE A 12 2.61 1.91 24.48
C PHE A 12 2.01 0.52 24.53
N VAL A 13 0.85 0.38 25.17
CA VAL A 13 0.05 -0.86 25.17
C VAL A 13 -1.01 -0.70 24.08
N LEU A 14 -1.02 -1.56 23.07
CA LEU A 14 -2.03 -1.47 22.01
C LEU A 14 -3.30 -2.24 22.36
N ASP A 15 -4.41 -1.63 21.96
CA ASP A 15 -5.70 -2.28 21.80
C ASP A 15 -5.84 -2.94 20.41
N THR A 16 -6.62 -4.00 20.30
CA THR A 16 -6.85 -4.74 19.05
C THR A 16 -7.53 -3.88 18.00
N ASN A 17 -8.45 -3.00 18.39
CA ASN A 17 -9.12 -2.09 17.46
C ASN A 17 -8.13 -1.22 16.68
N VAL A 18 -6.98 -0.89 17.26
CA VAL A 18 -5.93 -0.14 16.57
C VAL A 18 -5.42 -0.95 15.37
N LEU A 19 -5.06 -2.21 15.58
CA LEU A 19 -4.54 -3.10 14.53
C LEU A 19 -5.60 -3.57 13.52
N MET A 20 -6.85 -3.70 13.96
CA MET A 20 -7.99 -4.05 13.10
C MET A 20 -8.30 -2.94 12.09
N HIS A 21 -8.10 -1.67 12.47
CA HIS A 21 -8.30 -0.55 11.58
C HIS A 21 -7.02 -0.17 10.82
N ASP A 22 -5.85 -0.31 11.44
CA ASP A 22 -4.57 0.02 10.83
C ASP A 22 -3.49 -1.03 11.17
N PRO A 23 -3.15 -1.94 10.24
CA PRO A 23 -2.13 -2.94 10.46
C PRO A 23 -0.72 -2.35 10.59
N THR A 24 -0.49 -1.12 10.14
CA THR A 24 0.82 -0.46 10.17
C THR A 24 1.12 0.22 11.50
N ALA A 25 0.14 0.26 12.42
CA ALA A 25 0.27 0.94 13.72
C ALA A 25 1.51 0.50 14.51
N ILE A 26 1.91 -0.78 14.40
CA ILE A 26 3.10 -1.34 15.06
C ILE A 26 4.37 -0.53 14.75
N PHE A 27 4.45 0.07 13.57
CA PHE A 27 5.61 0.84 13.10
C PHE A 27 5.53 2.35 13.38
N ARG A 28 4.44 2.85 13.97
CA ARG A 28 4.19 4.31 14.08
C ARG A 28 4.70 4.95 15.37
N PHE A 29 5.25 4.15 16.28
CA PHE A 29 5.68 4.60 17.62
C PHE A 29 7.15 5.05 17.69
N GLN A 30 7.84 5.12 16.55
CA GLN A 30 9.19 5.73 16.41
C GLN A 30 10.21 5.19 17.42
N GLU A 31 10.77 6.06 18.28
CA GLU A 31 11.73 5.70 19.32
C GLU A 31 11.13 5.03 20.55
N HIS A 32 9.82 4.79 20.60
CA HIS A 32 9.12 4.27 21.77
C HIS A 32 8.82 2.78 21.68
N ASP A 33 8.75 2.12 22.84
CA ASP A 33 8.48 0.69 22.91
C ASP A 33 6.98 0.41 22.82
N LEU A 34 6.66 -0.74 22.24
CA LEU A 34 5.32 -1.24 22.04
C LEU A 34 5.12 -2.52 22.85
N TYR A 35 3.94 -2.69 23.42
CA TYR A 35 3.55 -3.88 24.16
C TYR A 35 2.23 -4.42 23.61
N LEU A 36 2.23 -5.69 23.23
CA LEU A 36 1.04 -6.42 22.76
C LEU A 36 0.57 -7.42 23.83
N PRO A 37 -0.58 -7.15 24.49
CA PRO A 37 -1.26 -8.12 25.34
C PRO A 37 -1.64 -9.38 24.57
N MET A 38 -1.66 -10.54 25.23
CA MET A 38 -2.07 -11.81 24.57
C MET A 38 -3.52 -11.77 24.10
N ALA A 39 -4.40 -11.07 24.82
CA ALA A 39 -5.79 -10.85 24.42
C ALA A 39 -5.92 -10.22 23.02
N VAL A 40 -4.98 -9.36 22.65
CA VAL A 40 -4.96 -8.74 21.31
C VAL A 40 -4.70 -9.77 20.23
N LEU A 41 -3.74 -10.68 20.45
CA LEU A 41 -3.44 -11.75 19.50
C LEU A 41 -4.61 -12.73 19.35
N GLU A 42 -5.30 -13.05 20.45
CA GLU A 42 -6.50 -13.90 20.42
C GLU A 42 -7.64 -13.26 19.61
N GLU A 43 -7.87 -11.95 19.78
CA GLU A 43 -8.88 -11.21 19.03
C GLU A 43 -8.53 -11.05 17.55
N LEU A 44 -7.26 -10.83 17.21
CA LEU A 44 -6.79 -10.87 15.82
C LEU A 44 -7.06 -12.25 15.20
N ASP A 45 -6.79 -13.35 15.91
CA ASP A 45 -7.03 -14.69 15.37
C ASP A 45 -8.52 -14.95 15.12
N ALA A 46 -9.39 -14.47 16.01
CA ALA A 46 -10.84 -14.57 15.84
C ALA A 46 -11.35 -13.74 14.64
N ALA A 47 -10.77 -12.55 14.43
CA ALA A 47 -11.21 -11.59 13.41
C ALA A 47 -10.63 -11.84 12.00
N LYS A 48 -9.75 -12.83 11.81
CA LYS A 48 -9.08 -13.09 10.51
C LYS A 48 -10.00 -13.63 9.40
N LYS A 49 -11.21 -14.09 9.74
CA LYS A 49 -12.14 -14.74 8.82
C LYS A 49 -13.04 -13.73 8.09
N GLY A 50 -13.29 -13.98 6.81
CA GLY A 50 -14.19 -13.18 5.98
C GLY A 50 -13.48 -12.23 5.00
N LEU A 51 -14.30 -11.49 4.25
CA LEU A 51 -13.89 -10.60 3.16
C LEU A 51 -13.94 -9.10 3.54
N SER A 52 -14.26 -8.78 4.79
CA SER A 52 -14.33 -7.39 5.26
C SER A 52 -12.95 -6.72 5.27
N GLU A 53 -12.94 -5.40 5.21
CA GLU A 53 -11.71 -4.60 5.36
C GLU A 53 -11.00 -4.90 6.69
N VAL A 54 -11.76 -5.04 7.78
CA VAL A 54 -11.24 -5.46 9.09
C VAL A 54 -10.52 -6.81 8.99
N ALA A 55 -11.13 -7.82 8.37
CA ALA A 55 -10.49 -9.13 8.21
C ALA A 55 -9.23 -9.07 7.33
N ARG A 56 -9.21 -8.19 6.32
CA ARG A 56 -8.01 -7.92 5.49
C ARG A 56 -6.89 -7.29 6.33
N ASN A 57 -7.21 -6.27 7.11
CA ASN A 57 -6.24 -5.57 7.98
C ASN A 57 -5.67 -6.52 9.03
N VAL A 58 -6.51 -7.32 9.68
CA VAL A 58 -6.10 -8.35 10.62
C VAL A 58 -5.09 -9.31 9.99
N ARG A 59 -5.38 -9.84 8.79
CA ARG A 59 -4.43 -10.70 8.07
C ARG A 59 -3.11 -10.00 7.78
N GLN A 60 -3.13 -8.72 7.45
CA GLN A 60 -1.92 -7.94 7.20
C GLN A 60 -1.12 -7.70 8.48
N ALA A 61 -1.77 -7.36 9.60
CA ALA A 61 -1.13 -7.21 10.91
C ALA A 61 -0.48 -8.54 11.35
N SER A 62 -1.16 -9.67 11.17
CA SER A 62 -0.59 -10.99 11.45
C SER A 62 0.65 -11.29 10.61
N ARG A 63 0.67 -10.93 9.32
CA ARG A 63 1.85 -11.08 8.45
C ARG A 63 3.03 -10.24 8.94
N PHE A 64 2.79 -8.97 9.29
CA PHE A 64 3.84 -8.12 9.84
C PHE A 64 4.41 -8.67 11.16
N LEU A 65 3.56 -9.23 12.03
CA LEU A 65 4.03 -9.89 13.25
C LEU A 65 4.84 -11.14 12.95
N ASP A 66 4.44 -11.95 11.97
CA ASP A 66 5.16 -13.15 11.52
C ASP A 66 6.54 -12.79 10.94
N ASP A 67 6.60 -11.76 10.09
CA ASP A 67 7.84 -11.23 9.52
C ASP A 67 8.80 -10.71 10.61
N LEU A 68 8.29 -10.03 11.63
CA LEU A 68 9.08 -9.55 12.78
C LEU A 68 9.60 -10.69 13.67
N LEU A 69 8.88 -11.81 13.74
CA LEU A 69 9.25 -12.99 14.53
C LEU A 69 10.20 -13.94 13.78
N ARG A 70 10.40 -13.74 12.48
CA ARG A 70 11.27 -14.58 11.65
C ARG A 70 12.70 -14.55 12.18
N ASP A 71 13.27 -15.73 12.40
CA ASP A 71 14.63 -15.93 12.93
C ASP A 71 14.85 -15.36 14.35
N VAL A 72 13.78 -15.04 15.10
CA VAL A 72 13.85 -14.59 16.51
C VAL A 72 13.64 -15.77 17.46
N ASP A 73 14.62 -16.03 18.32
CA ASP A 73 14.50 -17.06 19.36
C ASP A 73 13.69 -16.55 20.57
N LYS A 74 13.33 -17.46 21.48
CA LYS A 74 12.57 -17.10 22.70
C LYS A 74 13.25 -15.98 23.51
N ARG A 75 14.58 -16.00 23.59
CA ARG A 75 15.34 -14.96 24.32
C ARG A 75 15.22 -13.60 23.64
N GLY A 76 15.15 -13.57 22.31
CA GLY A 76 14.86 -12.39 21.52
C GLY A 76 13.47 -11.83 21.80
N ILE A 77 12.44 -12.70 21.84
CA ILE A 77 11.06 -12.31 22.20
C ILE A 77 11.02 -11.70 23.60
N ASP A 78 11.65 -12.33 24.59
CA ASP A 78 11.68 -11.86 25.98
C ASP A 78 12.41 -10.50 26.13
N ARG A 79 13.39 -10.22 25.26
CA ARG A 79 14.13 -8.94 25.24
C ARG A 79 13.45 -7.86 24.40
N GLY A 80 12.33 -8.17 23.77
CA GLY A 80 11.65 -7.31 22.81
C GLY A 80 12.34 -7.31 21.44
N ILE A 81 11.53 -7.35 20.40
CA ILE A 81 11.95 -7.39 18.99
C ILE A 81 12.21 -5.95 18.53
N PRO A 82 13.40 -5.63 17.97
CA PRO A 82 13.65 -4.30 17.42
C PRO A 82 12.65 -3.96 16.33
N LEU A 83 12.01 -2.78 16.44
CA LEU A 83 11.13 -2.31 15.37
C LEU A 83 11.98 -1.68 14.26
N PRO A 84 11.76 -2.02 12.98
CA PRO A 84 12.46 -1.38 11.89
C PRO A 84 12.08 0.11 11.87
N ALA A 85 13.07 0.97 11.63
CA ALA A 85 12.78 2.36 11.29
C ALA A 85 12.00 2.38 9.96
N PRO A 86 11.03 3.29 9.77
CA PRO A 86 10.42 3.49 8.46
C PRO A 86 11.53 3.81 7.45
N SER A 87 11.75 2.91 6.47
CA SER A 87 12.86 2.99 5.52
C SER A 87 12.40 3.62 4.20
N ASN A 88 12.99 4.76 3.83
CA ASN A 88 12.79 5.40 2.53
C ASN A 88 13.77 4.85 1.48
N GLY A 89 13.74 3.53 1.23
CA GLY A 89 14.40 2.91 0.06
C GLY A 89 15.93 3.04 -0.06
N ALA A 90 16.66 3.46 0.98
CA ALA A 90 18.11 3.63 0.93
C ALA A 90 18.83 2.96 2.09
N ALA A 91 19.48 1.81 1.81
CA ALA A 91 20.35 1.03 2.69
C ALA A 91 19.72 0.58 4.04
N PRO A 92 20.22 -0.50 4.68
CA PRO A 92 19.77 -0.85 6.03
C PRO A 92 20.35 0.18 7.01
N GLN A 93 19.60 1.26 7.26
CA GLN A 93 19.94 2.22 8.33
C GLN A 93 19.27 1.80 9.64
N ALA A 94 19.94 2.18 10.73
CA ALA A 94 19.80 1.72 12.11
C ALA A 94 18.38 1.31 12.58
N PRO A 95 18.27 0.33 13.51
CA PRO A 95 16.98 -0.05 14.10
C PRO A 95 16.25 1.20 14.62
N GLY A 96 14.95 1.29 14.35
CA GLY A 96 14.09 2.27 15.00
C GLY A 96 14.27 2.12 16.51
N GLY A 97 14.29 3.24 17.24
CA GLY A 97 14.70 3.22 18.66
C GLY A 97 13.81 2.34 19.55
N GLY A 98 12.59 2.03 19.12
CA GLY A 98 11.62 1.22 19.84
C GLY A 98 11.73 -0.29 19.64
N ARG A 99 11.22 -1.05 20.62
CA ARG A 99 11.07 -2.50 20.58
C ARG A 99 9.62 -2.93 20.77
N LEU A 100 9.23 -4.02 20.12
CA LEU A 100 7.97 -4.73 20.33
C LEU A 100 8.13 -5.82 21.39
N PHE A 101 7.34 -5.74 22.45
CA PHE A 101 7.22 -6.72 23.51
C PHE A 101 5.88 -7.44 23.42
N PHE A 102 5.88 -8.74 23.68
CA PHE A 102 4.68 -9.53 23.86
C PHE A 102 4.46 -9.84 25.34
N GLN A 103 3.21 -10.07 25.71
CA GLN A 103 2.90 -10.60 27.03
C GLN A 103 3.33 -12.06 27.17
N THR A 104 4.49 -12.29 27.80
CA THR A 104 5.05 -13.64 28.01
C THR A 104 4.79 -14.21 29.41
N ARG A 105 4.27 -13.39 30.34
CA ARG A 105 3.92 -13.79 31.71
C ARG A 105 2.51 -13.36 32.09
N ALA A 106 1.92 -14.11 33.03
CA ALA A 106 0.70 -13.67 33.68
C ALA A 106 1.00 -12.42 34.52
N LEU A 107 0.16 -11.39 34.35
CA LEU A 107 0.25 -10.12 35.07
C LEU A 107 -1.00 -9.98 35.93
N PRO A 108 -1.05 -10.61 37.12
CA PRO A 108 -2.23 -10.58 37.96
C PRO A 108 -2.40 -9.20 38.58
N THR A 109 -3.35 -8.43 38.06
CA THR A 109 -3.79 -7.18 38.68
C THR A 109 -5.28 -7.26 38.95
N LEU A 110 -5.68 -6.90 40.17
CA LEU A 110 -7.07 -6.73 40.55
C LEU A 110 -7.55 -5.37 40.03
N LEU A 111 -8.31 -5.39 38.95
CA LEU A 111 -9.20 -4.28 38.61
C LEU A 111 -10.31 -4.19 39.69
N PRO A 112 -10.90 -3.01 39.92
CA PRO A 112 -12.02 -2.86 40.84
C PRO A 112 -13.14 -3.88 40.56
N GLU A 113 -13.63 -4.53 41.61
CA GLU A 113 -14.75 -5.47 41.50
C GLU A 113 -15.98 -4.75 40.91
N GLY A 114 -16.55 -5.30 39.84
CA GLY A 114 -17.75 -4.75 39.19
C GLY A 114 -17.52 -3.82 38.00
N LEU A 115 -16.29 -3.74 37.46
CA LEU A 115 -16.04 -2.97 36.23
C LEU A 115 -16.84 -3.55 35.04
N PRO A 116 -17.81 -2.78 34.47
CA PRO A 116 -18.64 -3.27 33.39
C PRO A 116 -17.84 -3.35 32.08
N GLY A 117 -17.99 -4.45 31.33
CA GLY A 117 -17.31 -4.62 30.05
C GLY A 117 -17.09 -6.07 29.64
N ASN A 118 -16.55 -6.27 28.44
CA ASN A 118 -16.16 -7.58 27.94
C ASN A 118 -14.83 -8.04 28.57
N ARG A 119 -14.61 -9.36 28.62
CA ARG A 119 -13.42 -9.98 29.22
C ARG A 119 -12.09 -9.50 28.58
N PRO A 120 -11.99 -9.26 27.26
CA PRO A 120 -10.76 -8.79 26.63
C PRO A 120 -10.37 -7.36 27.02
N ASP A 121 -11.28 -6.38 26.96
CA ASP A 121 -11.05 -4.99 27.41
C ASP A 121 -10.43 -4.96 28.81
N ASN A 122 -11.05 -5.70 29.75
CA ASN A 122 -10.60 -5.75 31.12
C ASN A 122 -9.22 -6.43 31.24
N THR A 123 -8.91 -7.39 30.37
CA THR A 123 -7.59 -8.03 30.32
C THR A 123 -6.52 -7.05 29.82
N ILE A 124 -6.83 -6.25 28.79
CA ILE A 124 -5.93 -5.20 28.26
C ILE A 124 -5.69 -4.12 29.33
N LEU A 125 -6.74 -3.65 30.00
CA LEU A 125 -6.64 -2.67 31.10
C LEU A 125 -5.82 -3.20 32.27
N GLY A 126 -6.08 -4.44 32.69
CA GLY A 126 -5.33 -5.09 33.77
C GLY A 126 -3.84 -5.24 33.44
N THR A 127 -3.53 -5.51 32.16
CA THR A 127 -2.16 -5.59 31.64
C THR A 127 -1.47 -4.22 31.68
N ALA A 128 -2.12 -3.16 31.19
CA ALA A 128 -1.57 -1.81 31.22
C ALA A 128 -1.32 -1.32 32.66
N LEU A 129 -2.26 -1.60 33.57
CA LEU A 129 -2.11 -1.25 34.99
C LEU A 129 -0.99 -2.04 35.67
N ALA A 130 -0.80 -3.32 35.32
CA ALA A 130 0.32 -4.12 35.81
C ALA A 130 1.66 -3.53 35.36
N LEU A 131 1.79 -3.22 34.07
CA LEU A 131 2.99 -2.64 33.48
C LEU A 131 3.33 -1.29 34.11
N GLN A 132 2.33 -0.47 34.43
CA GLN A 132 2.53 0.81 35.11
C GLN A 132 3.10 0.63 36.54
N LYS A 133 2.78 -0.47 37.21
CA LYS A 133 3.37 -0.82 38.53
C LYS A 133 4.78 -1.43 38.39
N ASP A 134 5.00 -2.25 37.37
CA ASP A 134 6.27 -2.91 37.11
C ASP A 134 7.36 -1.95 36.58
N HIS A 135 6.93 -0.87 35.90
CA HIS A 135 7.80 0.13 35.28
C HIS A 135 7.50 1.56 35.79
N PRO A 136 7.71 1.87 37.09
CA PRO A 136 7.44 3.20 37.64
C PRO A 136 8.31 4.30 37.01
N GLU A 137 9.44 3.93 36.38
CA GLU A 137 10.36 4.81 35.68
C GLU A 137 9.90 5.20 34.26
N ARG A 138 8.90 4.51 33.71
CA ARG A 138 8.41 4.72 32.34
C ARG A 138 6.96 5.17 32.34
N ARG A 139 6.62 6.02 31.36
CA ARG A 139 5.21 6.34 31.10
C ARG A 139 4.58 5.21 30.28
N VAL A 140 3.72 4.42 30.92
CA VAL A 140 2.87 3.43 30.28
C VAL A 140 1.61 4.12 29.75
N THR A 141 1.28 3.89 28.48
CA THR A 141 0.14 4.54 27.80
C THR A 141 -0.67 3.50 27.04
N LEU A 142 -1.95 3.39 27.33
CA LEU A 142 -2.89 2.59 26.53
C LEU A 142 -3.26 3.36 25.27
N VAL A 143 -3.14 2.74 24.10
CA VAL A 143 -3.51 3.33 22.82
C VAL A 143 -4.72 2.58 22.28
N SER A 144 -5.83 3.28 22.08
CA SER A 144 -7.08 2.69 21.60
C SER A 144 -7.87 3.69 20.76
N LYS A 145 -8.64 3.18 19.78
CA LYS A 145 -9.68 3.94 19.06
C LYS A 145 -11.04 3.97 19.78
N ASP A 146 -11.26 3.10 20.77
CA ASP A 146 -12.53 3.02 21.49
C ASP A 146 -12.56 4.01 22.67
N ILE A 147 -13.48 4.97 22.59
CA ILE A 147 -13.73 5.94 23.66
C ILE A 147 -14.11 5.28 24.98
N ASN A 148 -14.87 4.17 24.96
CA ASN A 148 -15.29 3.48 26.18
C ASN A 148 -14.11 2.86 26.89
N LEU A 149 -13.19 2.23 26.15
CA LEU A 149 -11.96 1.67 26.71
C LEU A 149 -11.09 2.77 27.33
N ARG A 150 -10.95 3.92 26.67
CA ARG A 150 -10.20 5.07 27.19
C ARG A 150 -10.82 5.67 28.45
N ILE A 151 -12.15 5.77 28.52
CA ILE A 151 -12.86 6.22 29.72
C ILE A 151 -12.61 5.24 30.88
N LYS A 152 -12.71 3.93 30.64
CA LYS A 152 -12.41 2.90 31.66
C LYS A 152 -10.97 3.01 32.15
N ALA A 153 -10.01 3.19 31.23
CA ALA A 153 -8.60 3.39 31.56
C ALA A 153 -8.41 4.58 32.51
N ALA A 154 -9.03 5.72 32.20
CA ALA A 154 -8.97 6.91 33.05
C ALA A 154 -9.57 6.64 34.45
N VAL A 155 -10.69 5.91 34.55
CA VAL A 155 -11.31 5.53 35.83
C VAL A 155 -10.39 4.65 36.68
N VAL A 156 -9.64 3.73 36.07
CA VAL A 156 -8.70 2.85 36.79
C VAL A 156 -7.31 3.43 36.96
N GLY A 157 -7.09 4.68 36.53
CA GLY A 157 -5.81 5.39 36.67
C GLY A 157 -4.74 5.03 35.63
N VAL A 158 -5.13 4.37 34.53
CA VAL A 158 -4.25 4.10 33.37
C VAL A 158 -4.33 5.28 32.42
N HIS A 159 -3.17 5.84 32.06
CA HIS A 159 -3.10 6.89 31.03
C HIS A 159 -3.45 6.30 29.66
N ALA A 160 -4.40 6.91 28.96
CA ALA A 160 -4.86 6.45 27.65
C ALA A 160 -4.84 7.58 26.63
N GLU A 161 -4.46 7.25 25.40
CA GLU A 161 -4.39 8.16 24.25
C GLU A 161 -5.24 7.61 23.10
N ASP A 162 -5.87 8.52 22.36
CA ASP A 162 -6.57 8.17 21.12
C ASP A 162 -5.56 7.82 20.03
N TYR A 163 -5.86 6.81 19.24
CA TYR A 163 -5.07 6.50 18.06
C TYR A 163 -5.53 7.36 16.89
N TYR A 164 -4.84 8.47 16.66
CA TYR A 164 -5.06 9.30 15.49
C TYR A 164 -4.42 8.66 14.26
N GLU A 165 -5.27 8.26 13.32
CA GLU A 165 -4.90 7.72 12.01
C GLU A 165 -4.36 8.81 11.05
N ASP A 166 -4.26 10.06 11.53
CA ASP A 166 -3.76 11.23 10.78
C ASP A 166 -2.29 11.15 10.38
N ARG A 167 -1.58 10.10 10.82
CA ARG A 167 -0.50 9.58 10.01
C ARG A 167 -1.11 8.57 9.08
N VAL A 168 -1.54 8.98 7.90
CA VAL A 168 -1.54 8.06 6.75
C VAL A 168 -0.13 7.43 6.71
N LEU A 169 0.12 6.31 6.02
CA LEU A 169 1.50 6.08 5.60
C LEU A 169 1.93 7.34 4.83
N ASP A 170 2.57 8.31 5.51
CA ASP A 170 2.86 9.63 4.96
C ASP A 170 3.80 9.48 3.75
N ASP A 171 4.50 8.35 3.70
CA ASP A 171 5.19 7.90 2.51
C ASP A 171 4.43 6.77 1.82
N VAL A 172 3.70 7.13 0.76
CA VAL A 172 3.46 6.24 -0.41
C VAL A 172 4.78 5.55 -0.83
N GLY A 173 5.95 6.12 -0.48
CA GLY A 173 7.27 5.52 -0.63
C GLY A 173 7.58 4.29 0.24
N LEU A 174 6.74 3.94 1.23
CA LEU A 174 6.85 2.68 1.97
C LEU A 174 6.17 1.51 1.23
N LEU A 175 5.31 1.81 0.25
CA LEU A 175 4.76 0.78 -0.63
C LEU A 175 5.81 0.40 -1.68
N TYR A 176 5.75 -0.85 -2.14
CA TYR A 176 6.56 -1.30 -3.26
C TYR A 176 6.37 -0.34 -4.45
N SER A 177 7.44 0.34 -4.85
CA SER A 177 7.42 1.40 -5.86
C SER A 177 7.25 0.86 -7.29
N GLY A 178 7.42 -0.46 -7.48
CA GLY A 178 7.48 -1.07 -8.81
C GLY A 178 8.77 -0.79 -9.58
N THR A 179 9.72 -0.04 -9.00
CA THR A 179 10.96 0.34 -9.68
C THR A 179 12.19 0.20 -8.78
N ALA A 180 13.36 -0.01 -9.37
CA ALA A 180 14.63 0.00 -8.66
C ALA A 180 15.74 0.65 -9.49
N ALA A 181 16.56 1.47 -8.81
CA ALA A 181 17.76 2.02 -9.40
C ALA A 181 18.85 0.95 -9.48
N LEU A 182 19.50 0.85 -10.64
CA LEU A 182 20.68 0.03 -10.82
C LEU A 182 21.92 0.76 -10.25
N PRO A 183 22.86 0.04 -9.62
CA PRO A 183 24.12 0.61 -9.14
C PRO A 183 24.93 1.25 -10.27
N ALA A 184 25.65 2.34 -10.01
CA ALA A 184 26.44 3.04 -11.04
C ALA A 184 27.47 2.15 -11.76
N ASP A 185 27.97 1.11 -11.08
CA ASP A 185 28.93 0.14 -11.62
C ASP A 185 28.27 -1.10 -12.25
N PHE A 186 26.95 -1.06 -12.52
CA PHE A 186 26.21 -2.16 -13.13
C PHE A 186 26.85 -2.66 -14.44
N TRP A 187 27.19 -1.75 -15.35
CA TRP A 187 27.81 -2.11 -16.63
C TRP A 187 29.22 -2.69 -16.46
N GLU A 188 29.97 -2.22 -15.47
CA GLU A 188 31.33 -2.72 -15.19
C GLU A 188 31.30 -4.14 -14.61
N ARG A 189 30.34 -4.41 -13.70
CA ARG A 189 30.19 -5.71 -13.05
C ARG A 189 29.52 -6.75 -13.94
N HIS A 190 28.50 -6.37 -14.69
CA HIS A 190 27.65 -7.32 -15.43
C HIS A 190 27.86 -7.29 -16.93
N GLY A 191 28.42 -6.21 -17.50
CA GLY A 191 28.47 -6.02 -18.96
C GLY A 191 29.34 -7.01 -19.73
N ARG A 192 30.34 -7.65 -19.08
CA ARG A 192 31.25 -8.61 -19.77
C ARG A 192 30.60 -9.96 -20.08
N GLU A 193 29.70 -10.42 -19.21
CA GLU A 193 29.00 -11.71 -19.33
C GLU A 193 27.54 -11.54 -19.75
N MET A 194 27.12 -10.31 -20.05
CA MET A 194 25.75 -10.00 -20.43
C MET A 194 25.45 -10.50 -21.83
N GLU A 195 24.49 -11.42 -21.94
CA GLU A 195 23.97 -11.86 -23.22
C GLU A 195 22.90 -10.86 -23.67
N SER A 196 22.92 -10.43 -24.94
CA SER A 196 21.89 -9.57 -25.52
C SER A 196 21.34 -10.19 -26.80
N TRP A 197 20.02 -10.17 -26.98
CA TRP A 197 19.37 -10.64 -28.21
C TRP A 197 18.17 -9.78 -28.57
N GLN A 198 17.68 -9.96 -29.79
CA GLN A 198 16.44 -9.34 -30.26
C GLN A 198 15.44 -10.41 -30.65
N GLU A 199 14.18 -10.20 -30.26
CA GLU A 199 13.06 -11.08 -30.56
C GLU A 199 11.83 -10.23 -30.80
N GLU A 200 11.16 -10.43 -31.94
CA GLU A 200 9.97 -9.66 -32.36
C GLU A 200 10.15 -8.12 -32.30
N GLY A 201 11.36 -7.64 -32.60
CA GLY A 201 11.69 -6.21 -32.54
C GLY A 201 11.91 -5.64 -31.13
N ARG A 202 11.84 -6.49 -30.11
CA ARG A 202 12.17 -6.16 -28.71
C ARG A 202 13.61 -6.55 -28.42
N THR A 203 14.25 -5.80 -27.53
CA THR A 203 15.65 -6.05 -27.13
C THR A 203 15.70 -6.59 -25.72
N PHE A 204 16.39 -7.71 -25.54
CA PHE A 204 16.51 -8.41 -24.28
C PHE A 204 17.95 -8.53 -23.83
N TYR A 205 18.15 -8.56 -22.52
CA TYR A 205 19.43 -8.76 -21.86
C TYR A 205 19.29 -9.83 -20.79
N ARG A 206 20.26 -10.75 -20.70
CA ARG A 206 20.38 -11.69 -19.58
C ARG A 206 21.46 -11.21 -18.63
N VAL A 207 21.07 -10.98 -17.39
CA VAL A 207 21.95 -10.56 -16.31
C VAL A 207 22.10 -11.71 -15.33
N ARG A 208 23.34 -11.97 -14.88
CA ARG A 208 23.64 -12.97 -13.86
C ARG A 208 24.30 -12.32 -12.64
N GLY A 209 24.03 -12.86 -11.46
CA GLY A 209 24.70 -12.48 -10.21
C GLY A 209 23.74 -12.17 -9.05
N PRO A 210 24.30 -11.87 -7.87
CA PRO A 210 23.54 -11.79 -6.62
C PRO A 210 22.56 -10.61 -6.56
N LEU A 211 22.77 -9.57 -7.37
CA LEU A 211 21.86 -8.42 -7.45
C LEU A 211 20.46 -8.83 -7.92
N VAL A 212 20.41 -9.83 -8.79
CA VAL A 212 19.18 -10.33 -9.41
C VAL A 212 18.19 -10.87 -8.38
N ALA A 213 18.67 -11.53 -7.32
CA ALA A 213 17.83 -12.18 -6.30
C ALA A 213 16.86 -11.23 -5.58
N SER A 214 17.09 -9.92 -5.67
CA SER A 214 16.24 -8.88 -5.08
C SER A 214 15.17 -8.33 -6.02
N TRP A 215 15.16 -8.77 -7.28
CA TRP A 215 14.25 -8.27 -8.31
C TRP A 215 12.95 -9.06 -8.37
N HIS A 216 11.93 -8.40 -8.93
CA HIS A 216 10.62 -9.00 -9.15
C HIS A 216 10.23 -8.93 -10.61
N CYS A 217 9.45 -9.91 -11.10
CA CYS A 217 8.86 -9.83 -12.43
C CYS A 217 8.02 -8.54 -12.56
N SER A 218 8.08 -7.93 -13.73
CA SER A 218 7.45 -6.65 -14.06
C SER A 218 8.00 -5.45 -13.29
N GLN A 219 9.13 -5.58 -12.59
CA GLN A 219 9.82 -4.44 -11.97
C GLN A 219 10.55 -3.60 -13.02
N GLY A 220 10.38 -2.28 -12.94
CA GLY A 220 11.12 -1.30 -13.75
C GLY A 220 12.50 -1.03 -13.19
N LEU A 221 13.54 -1.48 -13.87
CA LEU A 221 14.93 -1.17 -13.54
C LEU A 221 15.38 0.06 -14.31
N TYR A 222 16.07 0.97 -13.64
CA TYR A 222 16.59 2.16 -14.29
C TYR A 222 18.01 2.51 -13.87
N MET A 223 18.76 3.12 -14.77
CA MET A 223 20.03 3.76 -14.51
C MET A 223 20.01 5.14 -15.14
N ASP A 224 20.33 6.15 -14.34
CA ASP A 224 20.59 7.50 -14.80
C ASP A 224 22.11 7.67 -15.08
N GLY A 225 22.50 8.66 -15.89
CA GLY A 225 23.90 8.98 -16.18
C GLY A 225 24.26 8.93 -17.68
N ASP A 226 25.54 8.74 -17.99
CA ASP A 226 26.08 8.80 -19.37
C ASP A 226 25.52 7.71 -20.29
N ARG A 227 25.09 6.58 -19.72
CA ARG A 227 24.44 5.47 -20.43
C ARG A 227 23.10 5.16 -19.76
N PRO A 228 22.07 5.98 -20.04
CA PRO A 228 20.76 5.75 -19.44
C PRO A 228 20.21 4.41 -19.88
N PHE A 229 19.58 3.70 -18.96
CA PHE A 229 19.04 2.38 -19.20
C PHE A 229 17.72 2.25 -18.45
N GLU A 230 16.68 1.78 -19.14
CA GLU A 230 15.37 1.51 -18.56
C GLU A 230 14.87 0.17 -19.11
N ALA A 231 14.56 -0.77 -18.23
CA ALA A 231 14.15 -2.12 -18.61
C ALA A 231 13.11 -2.69 -17.65
N LEU A 232 12.31 -3.65 -18.11
CA LEU A 232 11.40 -4.46 -17.30
C LEU A 232 12.00 -5.84 -17.08
N VAL A 233 11.89 -6.34 -15.85
CA VAL A 233 12.23 -7.74 -15.54
C VAL A 233 11.13 -8.65 -16.10
N ARG A 234 11.48 -9.58 -16.99
CA ARG A 234 10.55 -10.55 -17.60
C ARG A 234 10.57 -11.89 -16.89
N GLU A 235 11.78 -12.37 -16.66
CA GLU A 235 12.02 -13.64 -15.99
C GLU A 235 13.08 -13.44 -14.91
N HIS A 236 12.97 -14.21 -13.84
CA HIS A 236 13.90 -14.18 -12.74
C HIS A 236 14.02 -15.58 -12.12
N ASP A 237 15.25 -16.01 -11.90
CA ASP A 237 15.64 -17.10 -11.02
C ASP A 237 16.62 -16.59 -9.94
N ALA A 238 17.08 -17.46 -9.04
CA ALA A 238 17.94 -17.07 -7.92
C ALA A 238 19.28 -16.41 -8.31
N ASN A 239 19.75 -16.56 -9.55
CA ASN A 239 21.03 -16.05 -10.01
C ASN A 239 21.02 -15.45 -11.43
N SER A 240 19.88 -15.44 -12.12
CA SER A 240 19.74 -14.92 -13.48
C SER A 240 18.39 -14.27 -13.71
N ALA A 241 18.38 -13.18 -14.48
CA ALA A 241 17.16 -12.50 -14.90
C ALA A 241 17.24 -12.08 -16.36
N VAL A 242 16.08 -12.09 -17.01
CA VAL A 242 15.88 -11.57 -18.36
C VAL A 242 15.24 -10.20 -18.24
N LEU A 243 15.91 -9.20 -18.80
CA LEU A 243 15.45 -7.82 -18.86
C LEU A 243 15.02 -7.49 -20.28
N GLU A 244 13.85 -6.89 -20.45
CA GLU A 244 13.39 -6.33 -21.72
C GLU A 244 13.55 -4.81 -21.68
N LEU A 245 14.19 -4.23 -22.70
CA LEU A 245 14.31 -2.79 -22.84
C LEU A 245 12.91 -2.18 -23.02
N VAL A 246 12.59 -1.14 -22.26
CA VAL A 246 11.26 -0.50 -22.36
C VAL A 246 11.07 0.20 -23.69
N TYR A 247 9.83 0.16 -24.19
CA TYR A 247 9.41 1.01 -25.28
C TYR A 247 9.32 2.47 -24.82
N ASP A 248 9.78 3.40 -25.66
CA ASP A 248 9.80 4.82 -25.31
C ASP A 248 8.47 5.50 -25.68
N TYR A 249 7.53 5.50 -24.75
CA TYR A 249 6.26 6.24 -24.86
C TYR A 249 6.40 7.74 -24.54
N ARG A 250 7.60 8.25 -24.24
CA ARG A 250 7.81 9.70 -24.05
C ARG A 250 7.86 10.45 -25.38
N SER A 251 8.22 9.74 -26.45
CA SER A 251 8.23 10.28 -27.80
C SER A 251 6.80 10.62 -28.26
N PRO A 252 6.56 11.83 -28.80
CA PRO A 252 5.26 12.18 -29.39
C PRO A 252 4.86 11.31 -30.59
N ARG A 253 5.78 10.50 -31.14
CA ARG A 253 5.51 9.54 -32.21
C ARG A 253 4.95 8.21 -31.70
N HIS A 254 5.08 7.97 -30.40
CA HIS A 254 4.77 6.70 -29.74
C HIS A 254 3.65 6.93 -28.72
N THR A 255 2.55 7.51 -29.17
CA THR A 255 1.41 7.81 -28.30
C THR A 255 0.49 6.59 -28.16
N VAL A 256 -0.17 6.49 -27.01
CA VAL A 256 -1.27 5.56 -26.75
C VAL A 256 -2.55 6.39 -26.68
N TRP A 257 -3.46 6.21 -27.64
CA TRP A 257 -4.65 7.04 -27.81
C TRP A 257 -4.35 8.56 -27.74
N GLY A 258 -3.27 8.99 -28.40
CA GLY A 258 -2.82 10.39 -28.39
C GLY A 258 -2.09 10.86 -27.11
N ILE A 259 -1.92 10.01 -26.10
CA ILE A 259 -1.20 10.31 -24.86
C ILE A 259 0.23 9.77 -24.92
N HIS A 260 1.22 10.59 -24.53
CA HIS A 260 2.60 10.18 -24.33
C HIS A 260 2.98 10.32 -22.85
N ALA A 261 3.94 9.51 -22.40
CA ALA A 261 4.50 9.59 -21.06
C ALA A 261 5.27 10.90 -20.85
N ARG A 262 5.12 11.52 -19.68
CA ARG A 262 5.84 12.74 -19.30
C ARG A 262 7.12 12.50 -18.51
N ASN A 263 7.25 11.33 -17.90
CA ASN A 263 8.38 10.93 -17.08
C ASN A 263 8.58 9.40 -17.14
N ARG A 264 9.63 8.92 -16.48
CA ARG A 264 10.00 7.51 -16.41
C ARG A 264 8.89 6.64 -15.79
N GLU A 265 8.24 7.12 -14.75
CA GLU A 265 7.18 6.39 -14.06
C GLU A 265 5.97 6.16 -14.96
N GLN A 266 5.54 7.18 -15.72
CA GLN A 266 4.49 7.04 -16.72
C GLN A 266 4.92 6.16 -17.90
N ASN A 267 6.21 6.21 -18.27
CA ASN A 267 6.75 5.34 -19.32
C ASN A 267 6.66 3.87 -18.91
N PHE A 268 7.09 3.53 -17.69
CA PHE A 268 6.92 2.19 -17.14
C PHE A 268 5.43 1.81 -17.05
N ALA A 269 4.57 2.70 -16.58
CA ALA A 269 3.14 2.43 -16.50
C ALA A 269 2.53 2.08 -17.86
N LEU A 270 2.87 2.81 -18.93
CA LEU A 270 2.39 2.49 -20.28
C LEU A 270 2.96 1.17 -20.81
N ASN A 271 4.24 0.88 -20.56
CA ASN A 271 4.82 -0.41 -20.93
C ASN A 271 4.09 -1.57 -20.24
N LEU A 272 3.76 -1.44 -18.95
CA LEU A 272 3.04 -2.47 -18.20
C LEU A 272 1.58 -2.61 -18.66
N LEU A 273 0.89 -1.49 -18.89
CA LEU A 273 -0.53 -1.49 -19.30
C LEU A 273 -0.74 -1.99 -20.73
N MET A 274 0.21 -1.72 -21.63
CA MET A 274 0.18 -2.19 -23.02
C MET A 274 0.74 -3.61 -23.17
N ASP A 275 1.21 -4.22 -22.08
CA ASP A 275 1.76 -5.56 -22.14
C ASP A 275 0.66 -6.63 -22.06
N PRO A 276 0.45 -7.40 -23.14
CA PRO A 276 -0.55 -8.45 -23.17
C PRO A 276 -0.30 -9.62 -22.21
N ALA A 277 0.92 -9.78 -21.71
CA ALA A 277 1.30 -10.85 -20.80
C ALA A 277 1.03 -10.50 -19.31
N ILE A 278 0.62 -9.27 -19.01
CA ILE A 278 0.37 -8.81 -17.64
C ILE A 278 -1.14 -8.66 -17.42
N ASP A 279 -1.72 -9.62 -16.70
CA ASP A 279 -3.17 -9.65 -16.45
C ASP A 279 -3.65 -8.57 -15.48
N PHE A 280 -2.77 -8.09 -14.59
CA PHE A 280 -3.14 -7.18 -13.52
C PHE A 280 -2.05 -6.14 -13.24
N VAL A 281 -2.41 -4.87 -13.38
CA VAL A 281 -1.52 -3.72 -13.13
C VAL A 281 -2.10 -2.86 -12.03
N THR A 282 -1.29 -2.58 -11.00
CA THR A 282 -1.63 -1.62 -9.94
C THR A 282 -0.82 -0.35 -10.13
N LEU A 283 -1.50 0.79 -10.21
CA LEU A 283 -0.86 2.10 -10.32
C LEU A 283 -1.05 2.91 -9.04
N LEU A 284 0.07 3.28 -8.42
CA LEU A 284 0.12 4.13 -7.24
C LEU A 284 0.77 5.47 -7.59
N GLY A 285 0.40 6.53 -6.88
CA GLY A 285 0.98 7.86 -7.08
C GLY A 285 0.05 8.98 -6.63
N ALA A 286 0.60 10.18 -6.44
CA ALA A 286 -0.13 11.35 -5.98
C ALA A 286 -1.34 11.70 -6.86
N ALA A 287 -2.30 12.46 -6.33
CA ALA A 287 -3.41 12.98 -7.11
C ALA A 287 -2.89 13.80 -8.32
N GLY A 288 -3.55 13.69 -9.48
CA GLY A 288 -3.16 14.42 -10.68
C GLY A 288 -2.01 13.83 -11.51
N THR A 289 -1.40 12.72 -11.09
CA THR A 289 -0.28 12.05 -11.81
C THR A 289 -0.68 11.30 -13.09
N GLY A 290 -1.96 11.30 -13.47
CA GLY A 290 -2.44 10.73 -14.73
C GLY A 290 -2.77 9.23 -14.70
N LYS A 291 -2.80 8.57 -13.54
CA LYS A 291 -3.10 7.13 -13.40
C LYS A 291 -4.35 6.69 -14.19
N THR A 292 -5.48 7.34 -13.93
CA THR A 292 -6.76 7.05 -14.60
C THR A 292 -6.72 7.38 -16.08
N LEU A 293 -6.07 8.50 -16.45
CA LEU A 293 -5.93 8.91 -17.85
C LEU A 293 -5.16 7.87 -18.66
N LEU A 294 -4.02 7.40 -18.15
CA LEU A 294 -3.19 6.39 -18.81
C LEU A 294 -3.95 5.06 -18.95
N ALA A 295 -4.61 4.61 -17.89
CA ALA A 295 -5.40 3.37 -17.91
C ALA A 295 -6.56 3.43 -18.91
N LEU A 296 -7.23 4.59 -19.04
CA LEU A 296 -8.27 4.79 -20.04
C LEU A 296 -7.69 4.83 -21.45
N ALA A 297 -6.62 5.58 -21.69
CA ALA A 297 -5.96 5.63 -22.99
C ALA A 297 -5.56 4.23 -23.47
N THR A 298 -4.92 3.43 -22.60
CA THR A 298 -4.50 2.06 -22.93
C THR A 298 -5.70 1.14 -23.14
N GLY A 299 -6.75 1.27 -22.33
CA GLY A 299 -7.99 0.52 -22.49
C GLY A 299 -8.69 0.83 -23.81
N LEU A 300 -8.73 2.09 -24.21
CA LEU A 300 -9.29 2.53 -25.49
C LEU A 300 -8.50 2.01 -26.68
N THR A 301 -7.18 2.19 -26.69
CA THR A 301 -6.31 1.61 -27.74
C THR A 301 -6.54 0.10 -27.87
N GLN A 302 -6.48 -0.64 -26.75
CA GLN A 302 -6.63 -2.10 -26.79
C GLN A 302 -8.05 -2.57 -27.16
N THR A 303 -9.07 -1.73 -27.02
CA THR A 303 -10.48 -2.07 -27.33
C THR A 303 -10.89 -1.63 -28.73
N LEU A 304 -10.44 -0.46 -29.18
CA LEU A 304 -10.91 0.20 -30.41
C LEU A 304 -9.87 0.15 -31.55
N GLU A 305 -8.59 0.34 -31.25
CA GLU A 305 -7.52 0.27 -32.26
C GLU A 305 -7.09 -1.19 -32.46
N ASP A 306 -6.69 -1.87 -31.39
CA ASP A 306 -6.14 -3.23 -31.47
C ASP A 306 -7.22 -4.32 -31.54
N ASN A 307 -8.47 -3.98 -31.19
CA ASN A 307 -9.60 -4.91 -31.09
C ASN A 307 -9.30 -6.17 -30.23
N ARG A 308 -8.40 -6.03 -29.23
CA ARG A 308 -7.99 -7.10 -28.32
C ARG A 308 -9.08 -7.42 -27.30
N TYR A 309 -9.76 -6.39 -26.81
CA TYR A 309 -10.85 -6.51 -25.85
C TYR A 309 -12.18 -6.06 -26.46
N ARG A 310 -13.28 -6.65 -25.99
CA ARG A 310 -14.62 -6.33 -26.48
C ARG A 310 -15.19 -5.06 -25.87
N GLU A 311 -14.90 -4.83 -24.59
CA GLU A 311 -15.46 -3.75 -23.78
C GLU A 311 -14.55 -3.43 -22.58
N ILE A 312 -14.67 -2.20 -22.09
CA ILE A 312 -13.99 -1.69 -20.90
C ILE A 312 -15.00 -1.65 -19.76
N ILE A 313 -14.67 -2.29 -18.64
CA ILE A 313 -15.51 -2.24 -17.43
C ILE A 313 -14.81 -1.35 -16.41
N MET A 314 -15.51 -0.30 -15.99
CA MET A 314 -15.05 0.57 -14.92
C MET A 314 -15.86 0.33 -13.66
N THR A 315 -15.16 0.08 -12.56
CA THR A 315 -15.75 -0.05 -11.23
C THR A 315 -15.32 1.09 -10.32
N ARG A 316 -16.26 1.63 -9.53
CA ARG A 316 -15.95 2.60 -8.48
C ARG A 316 -16.70 2.22 -7.20
N VAL A 317 -16.01 2.26 -6.07
CA VAL A 317 -16.64 2.09 -4.76
C VAL A 317 -17.47 3.34 -4.47
N THR A 318 -18.77 3.13 -4.27
CA THR A 318 -19.64 4.19 -3.78
C THR A 318 -19.46 4.32 -2.27
N VAL A 319 -18.90 5.43 -1.82
CA VAL A 319 -19.01 5.84 -0.41
C VAL A 319 -20.22 6.77 -0.34
N PRO A 320 -21.39 6.31 0.14
CA PRO A 320 -22.56 7.16 0.23
C PRO A 320 -22.29 8.27 1.26
N VAL A 321 -22.54 9.52 0.88
CA VAL A 321 -22.63 10.63 1.82
C VAL A 321 -24.10 10.73 2.23
N GLY A 322 -24.54 9.86 3.14
CA GLY A 322 -25.94 9.76 3.57
C GLY A 322 -26.50 8.33 3.49
N GLY A 323 -27.84 8.19 3.40
CA GLY A 323 -28.50 6.89 3.26
C GLY A 323 -28.10 6.14 1.98
N ASP A 324 -28.24 4.81 2.00
CA ASP A 324 -27.89 3.95 0.87
C ASP A 324 -28.45 4.47 -0.47
N ILE A 325 -27.62 4.45 -1.51
CA ILE A 325 -27.94 4.85 -2.90
C ILE A 325 -29.18 4.14 -3.45
N GLY A 326 -29.61 3.04 -2.81
CA GLY A 326 -30.86 2.35 -3.08
C GLY A 326 -32.12 3.23 -3.07
N PHE A 327 -32.09 4.44 -2.48
CA PHE A 327 -33.27 5.30 -2.37
C PHE A 327 -33.50 6.31 -3.51
N LEU A 328 -32.51 6.56 -4.38
CA LEU A 328 -32.68 7.49 -5.52
C LEU A 328 -33.38 6.79 -6.70
N PRO A 329 -34.39 7.39 -7.36
CA PRO A 329 -34.97 6.87 -8.59
C PRO A 329 -33.97 6.99 -9.76
N GLY A 330 -33.94 6.00 -10.65
CA GLY A 330 -33.05 5.97 -11.83
C GLY A 330 -32.28 4.65 -12.00
N THR A 331 -31.59 4.51 -13.13
CA THR A 331 -30.67 3.39 -13.42
C THR A 331 -29.42 3.45 -12.53
N GLU A 332 -28.70 2.33 -12.40
CA GLU A 332 -27.42 2.30 -11.66
C GLU A 332 -26.45 3.38 -12.18
N GLU A 333 -26.37 3.57 -13.50
CA GLU A 333 -25.51 4.56 -14.15
C GLU A 333 -25.90 6.01 -13.82
N GLU A 334 -27.20 6.33 -13.86
CA GLU A 334 -27.73 7.65 -13.48
C GLU A 334 -27.43 7.96 -12.01
N LYS A 335 -27.55 6.95 -11.13
CA LYS A 335 -27.16 7.09 -9.73
C LYS A 335 -25.67 7.30 -9.60
N MET A 336 -24.82 6.61 -10.37
CA MET A 336 -23.38 6.76 -10.30
C MET A 336 -22.86 8.09 -10.86
N THR A 337 -23.64 8.76 -11.73
CA THR A 337 -23.22 9.94 -12.51
C THR A 337 -22.50 11.04 -11.72
N PRO A 338 -22.93 11.47 -10.51
CA PRO A 338 -22.21 12.47 -9.72
C PRO A 338 -20.77 12.05 -9.36
N TRP A 339 -20.53 10.76 -9.20
CA TRP A 339 -19.22 10.18 -8.91
C TRP A 339 -18.40 9.89 -10.18
N MET A 340 -18.92 10.18 -11.37
CA MET A 340 -18.25 9.90 -12.65
C MET A 340 -17.61 11.13 -13.29
N GLY A 341 -17.72 12.32 -12.69
CA GLY A 341 -17.19 13.57 -13.27
C GLY A 341 -15.73 13.47 -13.71
N ALA A 342 -14.84 12.99 -12.83
CA ALA A 342 -13.43 12.81 -13.15
C ALA A 342 -13.17 11.79 -14.28
N LEU A 343 -14.05 10.80 -14.48
CA LEU A 343 -13.96 9.92 -15.65
C LEU A 343 -14.31 10.71 -16.92
N MET A 344 -15.44 11.41 -16.89
CA MET A 344 -15.94 12.15 -18.05
C MET A 344 -14.94 13.23 -18.50
N ASP A 345 -14.28 13.90 -17.56
CA ASP A 345 -13.21 14.87 -17.84
C ASP A 345 -12.03 14.20 -18.59
N ASN A 346 -11.62 13.00 -18.17
CA ASN A 346 -10.56 12.26 -18.88
C ASN A 346 -11.00 11.82 -20.27
N LEU A 347 -12.24 11.35 -20.44
CA LEU A 347 -12.78 10.97 -21.75
C LEU A 347 -12.89 12.18 -22.68
N GLU A 348 -13.22 13.36 -22.17
CA GLU A 348 -13.23 14.60 -22.94
C GLU A 348 -11.82 14.97 -23.44
N VAL A 349 -10.79 14.78 -22.61
CA VAL A 349 -9.39 14.97 -23.03
C VAL A 349 -9.01 13.98 -24.15
N LEU A 350 -9.41 12.72 -24.01
CA LEU A 350 -9.09 11.63 -24.96
C LEU A 350 -9.90 11.69 -26.27
N THR A 351 -10.93 12.53 -26.35
CA THR A 351 -11.76 12.73 -27.55
C THR A 351 -11.43 14.01 -28.31
N LYS A 352 -10.71 14.94 -27.68
CA LYS A 352 -10.22 16.18 -28.31
C LYS A 352 -9.10 15.95 -29.33
N SER A 353 -8.50 14.77 -29.36
CA SER A 353 -7.37 14.40 -30.22
C SER A 353 -7.73 14.17 -31.69
N ASP A 354 -9.02 14.04 -32.05
CA ASP A 354 -9.44 13.89 -33.44
C ASP A 354 -9.86 15.20 -34.11
N VAL A 355 -9.32 15.43 -35.31
CA VAL A 355 -9.52 16.57 -36.22
C VAL A 355 -10.93 16.58 -36.84
N ALA A 356 -11.83 15.70 -36.41
CA ALA A 356 -13.20 15.65 -36.90
C ALA A 356 -14.06 16.73 -36.21
N GLY A 357 -14.78 17.53 -37.00
CA GLY A 357 -15.73 18.53 -36.50
C GLY A 357 -16.82 17.95 -35.59
N ASP A 358 -17.73 18.78 -35.10
CA ASP A 358 -18.70 18.43 -34.04
C ASP A 358 -19.48 17.12 -34.27
N TRP A 359 -19.71 16.73 -35.53
CA TRP A 359 -20.39 15.49 -35.90
C TRP A 359 -19.54 14.23 -35.67
N GLY A 360 -18.22 14.30 -35.91
CA GLY A 360 -17.31 13.19 -35.63
C GLY A 360 -17.10 12.97 -34.14
N ARG A 361 -17.06 14.05 -33.35
CA ARG A 361 -16.98 13.97 -31.89
C ARG A 361 -18.21 13.31 -31.27
N ALA A 362 -19.41 13.60 -31.78
CA ALA A 362 -20.63 12.96 -31.31
C ALA A 362 -20.63 11.45 -31.58
N ALA A 363 -20.23 11.04 -32.79
CA ALA A 363 -20.11 9.63 -33.16
C ALA A 363 -19.03 8.89 -32.33
N THR A 364 -17.87 9.52 -32.10
CA THR A 364 -16.82 8.97 -31.24
C THR A 364 -17.30 8.85 -29.79
N ASN A 365 -18.01 9.85 -29.26
CA ASN A 365 -18.58 9.78 -27.91
C ASN A 365 -19.61 8.66 -27.75
N ASP A 366 -20.47 8.44 -28.74
CA ASP A 366 -21.44 7.35 -28.73
C ASP A 366 -20.76 5.98 -28.81
N LEU A 367 -19.70 5.85 -29.62
CA LEU A 367 -18.89 4.63 -29.69
C LEU A 367 -18.18 4.33 -28.36
N LEU A 368 -17.61 5.36 -27.71
CA LEU A 368 -16.96 5.23 -26.41
C LEU A 368 -17.94 4.82 -25.33
N ARG A 369 -19.12 5.46 -25.28
CA ARG A 369 -20.19 5.11 -24.33
C ARG A 369 -20.68 3.67 -24.50
N ASN A 370 -20.78 3.19 -25.74
CA ASN A 370 -21.19 1.80 -25.99
C ASN A 370 -20.13 0.76 -25.58
N ARG A 371 -18.85 1.15 -25.49
CA ARG A 371 -17.75 0.25 -25.14
C ARG A 371 -17.32 0.33 -23.68
N ILE A 372 -17.66 1.41 -22.97
CA ILE A 372 -17.34 1.59 -21.55
C ILE A 372 -18.60 1.30 -20.72
N LYS A 373 -18.54 0.26 -19.89
CA LYS A 373 -19.60 -0.07 -18.93
C LYS A 373 -19.19 0.33 -17.53
N ILE A 374 -20.04 1.12 -16.88
CA ILE A 374 -19.86 1.52 -15.49
C ILE A 374 -20.61 0.52 -14.60
N ARG A 375 -19.93 0.00 -13.57
CA ARG A 375 -20.49 -0.93 -12.59
C ARG A 375 -20.13 -0.48 -11.17
N SER A 376 -21.04 -0.67 -10.23
CA SER A 376 -20.72 -0.60 -8.82
C SER A 376 -20.14 -1.94 -8.34
N VAL A 377 -19.22 -1.89 -7.38
CA VAL A 377 -18.72 -3.10 -6.71
C VAL A 377 -19.75 -3.64 -5.71
N SER A 378 -20.72 -2.81 -5.32
CA SER A 378 -21.68 -3.08 -4.26
C SER A 378 -23.05 -3.58 -4.75
N PHE A 379 -23.22 -3.82 -6.07
CA PHE A 379 -24.50 -4.20 -6.68
C PHE A 379 -24.36 -5.39 -7.64
#